data_AF-A0A349EBM1-F1
#
_entry.id   AF-A0A349EBM1-F1
#
_cell.length_a   1.000
_cell.length_b   1.000
_cell.length_c   1.000
_cell.angle_alpha   90.00
_cell.angle_beta   90.00
_cell.angle_gamma   90.00
#
_symmetry.space_group_name_H-M   'P 1'
#
loop_
_entity.id
_entity.type
_entity.pdbx_description
1 polymer ?
#
loop_
_entity_poly.entity_id
_entity_poly.type
_entity_poly.pdbx_seq_one_letter_code
_entity_poly.pdbx_strand_id
1 'polypeptide(L)'
;MNYANNIFVGHAEGYDGEESDVSIVVCFRHGSTPLGYNDAMWGKYGEQFSQMMNLMDRSTDQAFLVNPMNLSRSDYGNRGNTIDSLIARGVSYAICRKATRSFATRLARATGGDVEAINAELLANNVSNSRFVPAGVVAATRSQEYGYSLLYSA
;
A
#
# COMPACT_ATOMS: atom_id res chain seq x y z
N MET A 1 -1.00 -2.79 7.10
CA MET A 1 -1.37 -1.78 8.11
C MET A 1 -1.43 -2.37 9.51
N ASN A 2 -2.21 -3.43 9.74
CA ASN A 2 -2.39 -3.99 11.08
C ASN A 2 -1.08 -4.39 11.78
N TYR A 3 -0.09 -4.92 11.06
CA TYR A 3 1.23 -5.20 11.66
C TYR A 3 1.95 -3.95 12.14
N ALA A 4 1.84 -2.81 11.45
CA ALA A 4 2.45 -1.57 11.92
C ALA A 4 1.80 -1.12 13.24
N ASN A 5 0.47 -1.19 13.31
CA ASN A 5 -0.25 -0.94 14.56
C ASN A 5 0.20 -1.88 15.69
N ASN A 6 0.27 -3.19 15.42
CA ASN A 6 0.66 -4.18 16.41
C ASN A 6 2.10 -3.99 16.91
N ILE A 7 3.02 -3.52 16.05
CA ILE A 7 4.39 -3.21 16.48
C ILE A 7 4.36 -2.07 17.50
N PHE A 8 3.68 -0.97 17.19
CA PHE A 8 3.60 0.16 18.11
C PHE A 8 2.90 -0.21 19.43
N VAL A 9 1.72 -0.84 19.36
CA VAL A 9 0.96 -1.23 20.55
C VAL A 9 1.74 -2.25 21.38
N GLY A 10 2.30 -3.28 20.74
CA GLY A 10 3.10 -4.30 21.43
C GLY A 10 4.40 -3.77 22.01
N HIS A 11 5.03 -2.78 21.37
CA HIS A 11 6.22 -2.10 21.90
C HIS A 11 5.88 -1.31 23.17
N ALA A 12 4.80 -0.54 23.14
CA ALA A 12 4.36 0.24 24.29
C ALA A 12 3.88 -0.66 25.45
N GLU A 13 3.00 -1.62 25.19
CA GLU A 13 2.41 -2.47 26.25
C GLU A 13 3.40 -3.52 26.80
N GLY A 14 4.32 -4.01 25.97
CA GLY A 14 5.22 -5.10 26.34
C GLY A 14 6.59 -4.64 26.84
N TYR A 15 7.02 -3.43 26.49
CA TYR A 15 8.37 -2.95 26.75
C TYR A 15 8.42 -1.52 27.33
N ASP A 16 7.28 -0.92 27.69
CA ASP A 16 7.16 0.46 28.19
C ASP A 16 7.82 1.49 27.25
N GLY A 17 7.87 1.20 25.95
CA GLY A 17 8.50 2.06 24.96
C GLY A 17 7.52 3.07 24.32
N GLU A 18 8.07 4.00 23.54
CA GLU A 18 7.30 4.99 22.79
C GLU A 18 7.23 4.64 21.30
N GLU A 19 6.17 5.07 20.61
CA GLU A 19 6.06 4.83 19.15
C GLU A 19 7.23 5.44 18.37
N SER A 20 7.79 6.55 18.86
CA SER A 20 8.99 7.22 18.32
C SER A 20 10.27 6.37 18.39
N ASP A 21 10.30 5.31 19.20
CA ASP A 21 11.41 4.37 19.25
C ASP A 21 11.48 3.49 18.00
N VAL A 22 10.37 3.39 17.25
CA VAL A 22 10.22 2.47 16.13
C VAL A 22 10.09 3.22 14.81
N SER A 23 10.94 2.87 13.85
CA SER A 23 10.79 3.30 12.46
C SER A 23 10.15 2.22 11.61
N ILE A 24 9.03 2.54 10.94
CA ILE A 24 8.30 1.59 10.09
C ILE A 24 8.19 2.13 8.66
N VAL A 25 8.56 1.28 7.69
CA VAL A 25 8.28 1.51 6.27
C VAL A 25 7.35 0.43 5.75
N VAL A 26 6.13 0.81 5.35
CA VAL A 26 5.19 -0.10 4.70
C VAL A 26 5.43 -0.09 3.20
N CYS A 27 5.78 -1.25 2.64
CA CYS A 27 6.08 -1.39 1.22
C CYS A 27 4.94 -2.08 0.45
N PHE A 28 4.26 -1.33 -0.41
CA PHE A 28 3.33 -1.85 -1.41
C PHE A 28 4.11 -2.39 -2.61
N ARG A 29 4.20 -3.72 -2.72
CA ARG A 29 4.98 -4.41 -3.75
C ARG A 29 4.23 -5.61 -4.29
N HIS A 30 4.59 -6.02 -5.51
CA HIS A 30 3.92 -7.15 -6.17
C HIS A 30 2.40 -6.89 -6.26
N GLY A 31 1.56 -7.86 -5.94
CA GLY A 31 0.10 -7.75 -6.00
C GLY A 31 -0.48 -6.63 -5.13
N SER A 32 0.19 -6.20 -4.05
CA SER A 32 -0.31 -5.12 -3.19
C SER A 32 -0.02 -3.72 -3.71
N THR A 33 0.69 -3.58 -4.83
CA THR A 33 1.10 -2.26 -5.37
C THR A 33 -0.06 -1.28 -5.56
N PRO A 34 -1.26 -1.69 -6.03
CA PRO A 34 -2.37 -0.75 -6.20
C PRO A 34 -2.88 -0.10 -4.91
N LEU A 35 -2.64 -0.73 -3.75
CA LEU A 35 -2.95 -0.12 -2.45
C LEU A 35 -2.07 1.10 -2.13
N GLY A 36 -1.02 1.34 -2.92
CA GLY A 36 -0.18 2.54 -2.81
C GLY A 36 -0.67 3.74 -3.64
N TYR A 37 -1.77 3.63 -4.39
CA TYR A 37 -2.32 4.73 -5.18
C TYR A 37 -3.44 5.46 -4.43
N ASN A 38 -3.61 6.75 -4.72
CA ASN A 38 -4.65 7.56 -4.08
C ASN A 38 -6.06 7.20 -4.57
N ASP A 39 -7.08 7.80 -3.95
CA ASP A 39 -8.48 7.51 -4.27
C ASP A 39 -8.88 7.91 -5.68
N ALA A 40 -8.19 8.86 -6.33
CA ALA A 40 -8.46 9.21 -7.73
C ALA A 40 -8.17 8.03 -8.68
N MET A 41 -7.10 7.26 -8.41
CA MET A 41 -6.81 6.05 -9.19
C MET A 41 -7.75 4.92 -8.88
N TRP A 42 -8.20 4.78 -7.63
CA TRP A 42 -9.22 3.79 -7.28
C TRP A 42 -10.58 4.13 -7.85
N GLY A 43 -10.95 5.41 -7.96
CA GLY A 43 -12.18 5.82 -8.63
C GLY A 43 -12.15 5.52 -10.13
N LYS A 44 -10.98 5.60 -10.76
CA LYS A 44 -10.80 5.37 -12.21
C LYS A 44 -10.59 3.90 -12.58
N TYR A 45 -9.80 3.18 -11.80
CA TYR A 45 -9.31 1.83 -12.10
C TYR A 45 -9.70 0.79 -11.05
N GLY A 46 -10.61 1.14 -10.13
CA GLY A 46 -10.96 0.32 -8.97
C GLY A 46 -11.45 -1.07 -9.32
N GLU A 47 -12.32 -1.19 -10.33
CA GLU A 47 -12.77 -2.49 -10.85
C GLU A 47 -11.61 -3.36 -11.32
N GLN A 48 -10.70 -2.78 -12.12
CA GLN A 48 -9.54 -3.48 -12.66
C GLN A 48 -8.55 -3.84 -11.55
N PHE A 49 -8.32 -2.95 -10.57
CA PHE A 49 -7.47 -3.24 -9.42
C PHE A 49 -8.05 -4.38 -8.57
N SER A 50 -9.34 -4.31 -8.23
CA SER A 50 -10.04 -5.36 -7.50
C SER A 50 -9.91 -6.71 -8.20
N GLN A 51 -10.15 -6.78 -9.52
CA GLN A 51 -9.98 -8.02 -10.29
C GLN A 51 -8.53 -8.50 -10.31
N MET A 52 -7.57 -7.64 -10.63
CA MET A 52 -6.15 -8.01 -10.73
C MET A 52 -5.53 -8.43 -9.39
N MET A 53 -6.08 -7.93 -8.29
CA MET A 53 -5.68 -8.29 -6.93
C MET A 53 -6.49 -9.46 -6.35
N ASN A 54 -7.56 -9.90 -7.03
CA ASN A 54 -8.57 -10.79 -6.49
C ASN A 54 -9.10 -10.30 -5.12
N LEU A 55 -9.50 -9.03 -5.08
CA LEU A 55 -9.85 -8.29 -3.87
C LEU A 55 -11.18 -7.54 -4.05
N MET A 56 -12.26 -8.10 -3.50
CA MET A 56 -13.60 -7.52 -3.48
C MET A 56 -13.96 -7.05 -2.07
N ASP A 57 -14.84 -6.05 -1.96
CA ASP A 57 -15.42 -5.65 -0.68
C ASP A 57 -16.44 -6.71 -0.23
N ARG A 58 -16.09 -7.47 0.82
CA ARG A 58 -16.95 -8.53 1.36
C ARG A 58 -18.30 -8.03 1.89
N SER A 59 -18.42 -6.75 2.21
CA SER A 59 -19.67 -6.18 2.72
C SER A 59 -20.68 -5.87 1.61
N THR A 60 -20.22 -5.56 0.40
CA THR A 60 -21.06 -5.17 -0.73
C THR A 60 -21.01 -6.16 -1.89
N ASP A 61 -20.03 -7.07 -1.88
CA ASP A 61 -19.66 -7.95 -2.98
C ASP A 61 -19.30 -7.19 -4.28
N GLN A 62 -18.81 -5.96 -4.14
CA GLN A 62 -18.42 -5.09 -5.24
C GLN A 62 -16.92 -4.80 -5.23
N ALA A 63 -16.43 -4.30 -6.36
CA ALA A 63 -15.08 -3.74 -6.45
C ALA A 63 -14.96 -2.49 -5.57
N PHE A 64 -13.74 -2.20 -5.12
CA PHE A 64 -13.47 -0.97 -4.40
C PHE A 64 -13.32 0.20 -5.39
N LEU A 65 -13.97 1.32 -5.10
CA LEU A 65 -13.85 2.58 -5.85
C LEU A 65 -13.07 3.67 -5.11
N VAL A 66 -12.60 3.34 -3.90
CA VAL A 66 -11.68 4.12 -3.08
C VAL A 66 -10.58 3.18 -2.60
N ASN A 67 -9.41 3.72 -2.21
CA ASN A 67 -8.33 2.87 -1.74
C ASN A 67 -8.80 2.10 -0.48
N PRO A 68 -8.79 0.75 -0.49
CA PRO A 68 -9.24 -0.04 0.64
C PRO A 68 -8.45 0.24 1.93
N MET A 69 -7.21 0.73 1.83
CA MET A 69 -6.39 1.12 2.98
C MET A 69 -6.83 2.44 3.62
N ASN A 70 -7.75 3.20 3.02
CA ASN A 70 -8.35 4.41 3.59
C ASN A 70 -9.65 4.12 4.34
N LEU A 71 -10.17 2.89 4.27
CA LEU A 71 -11.39 2.50 4.97
C LEU A 71 -11.13 2.29 6.46
N SER A 72 -11.72 3.13 7.32
CA SER A 72 -11.70 2.96 8.77
C SER A 72 -12.72 1.91 9.22
N ARG A 73 -12.53 0.65 8.80
CA ARG A 73 -13.44 -0.47 9.09
C ARG A 73 -12.72 -1.64 9.75
N SER A 74 -13.31 -2.20 10.80
CA SER A 74 -12.74 -3.32 11.57
C SER A 74 -12.85 -4.67 10.85
N ASP A 75 -13.79 -4.81 9.92
CA ASP A 75 -14.06 -6.04 9.16
C ASP A 75 -13.12 -6.24 7.96
N TYR A 76 -12.25 -5.26 7.68
CA TYR A 76 -11.27 -5.32 6.60
C TYR A 76 -9.85 -5.62 7.10
N GLY A 77 -8.95 -6.02 6.18
CA GLY A 77 -7.59 -6.48 6.52
C GLY A 77 -6.71 -5.42 7.19
N ASN A 78 -7.05 -4.14 7.07
CA ASN A 78 -6.37 -3.06 7.79
C ASN A 78 -6.88 -2.87 9.24
N ARG A 79 -8.00 -3.50 9.61
CA ARG A 79 -8.65 -3.42 10.95
C ARG A 79 -8.90 -1.97 11.40
N GLY A 80 -9.23 -1.09 10.46
CA GLY A 80 -9.45 0.34 10.72
C GLY A 80 -8.18 1.20 10.77
N ASN A 81 -6.99 0.60 10.69
CA ASN A 81 -5.74 1.36 10.57
C ASN A 81 -5.59 1.90 9.15
N THR A 82 -5.86 3.17 8.95
CA THR A 82 -5.77 3.82 7.64
C THR A 82 -4.33 4.22 7.31
N ILE A 83 -4.10 4.63 6.06
CA ILE A 83 -2.83 5.23 5.66
C ILE A 83 -2.54 6.47 6.53
N ASP A 84 -3.46 7.43 6.55
CA ASP A 84 -3.24 8.68 7.27
C ASP A 84 -3.14 8.48 8.79
N SER A 85 -3.87 7.53 9.38
CA SER A 85 -3.74 7.25 10.82
C SER A 85 -2.35 6.71 11.19
N LEU A 86 -1.70 5.99 10.28
CA LEU A 86 -0.34 5.49 10.48
C LEU A 86 0.72 6.54 10.12
N ILE A 87 0.47 7.44 9.17
CA ILE A 87 1.33 8.61 8.92
C ILE A 87 1.42 9.48 10.16
N ALA A 88 0.29 9.72 10.84
CA ALA A 88 0.24 10.48 12.09
C ALA A 88 1.12 9.87 13.21
N ARG A 89 1.48 8.58 13.08
CA ARG A 89 2.33 7.82 13.99
C ARG A 89 3.75 7.60 13.45
N GLY A 90 4.14 8.31 12.40
CA GLY A 90 5.51 8.28 11.85
C GLY A 90 5.76 7.22 10.77
N VAL A 91 4.75 6.46 10.33
CA VAL A 91 4.93 5.45 9.28
C VAL A 91 5.17 6.10 7.92
N SER A 92 6.19 5.62 7.21
CA SER A 92 6.48 5.99 5.81
C SER A 92 6.10 4.88 4.84
N TYR A 93 5.83 5.23 3.57
CA TYR A 93 5.40 4.27 2.57
C TYR A 93 6.35 4.17 1.37
N ALA A 94 6.51 2.96 0.84
CA ALA A 94 7.27 2.69 -0.37
C ALA A 94 6.41 1.95 -1.40
N ILE A 95 6.47 2.35 -2.66
CA ILE A 95 5.66 1.75 -3.74
C ILE A 95 6.58 1.20 -4.82
N CYS A 96 6.37 -0.05 -5.23
CA CYS A 96 7.24 -0.72 -6.19
C CYS A 96 7.01 -0.23 -7.63
N ARG A 97 7.93 0.58 -8.17
CA ARG A 97 7.85 1.09 -9.55
C ARG A 97 7.83 0.00 -10.62
N LYS A 98 8.60 -1.08 -10.43
CA LYS A 98 8.58 -2.24 -11.35
C LYS A 98 7.20 -2.89 -11.43
N ALA A 99 6.50 -3.00 -10.28
CA ALA A 99 5.15 -3.53 -10.25
C ALA A 99 4.14 -2.53 -10.80
N THR A 100 4.30 -1.23 -10.53
CA THR A 100 3.49 -0.15 -11.15
C THR A 100 3.49 -0.26 -12.66
N ARG A 101 4.65 -0.45 -13.28
CA ARG A 101 4.75 -0.67 -14.73
C ARG A 101 3.98 -1.90 -15.20
N SER A 102 4.04 -3.00 -14.44
CA SER A 102 3.28 -4.22 -14.76
C SER A 102 1.76 -3.98 -14.69
N PHE A 103 1.29 -3.25 -13.67
CA PHE A 103 -0.12 -2.87 -13.58
C PHE A 103 -0.53 -1.94 -14.73
N ALA A 104 0.30 -0.96 -15.10
CA ALA A 104 0.03 -0.11 -16.26
C ALA A 104 -0.14 -0.93 -17.56
N THR A 105 0.70 -1.95 -17.79
CA THR A 105 0.52 -2.86 -18.94
C THR A 105 -0.80 -3.62 -18.89
N ARG A 106 -1.21 -4.08 -17.72
CA ARG A 106 -2.48 -4.82 -17.56
C ARG A 106 -3.69 -3.91 -17.72
N LEU A 107 -3.64 -2.70 -17.16
CA LEU A 107 -4.68 -1.68 -17.31
C LEU A 107 -4.84 -1.27 -18.78
N ALA A 108 -3.73 -0.95 -19.46
CA ALA A 108 -3.75 -0.62 -20.89
C ALA A 108 -4.44 -1.70 -21.73
N ARG A 109 -4.16 -2.98 -21.45
CA ARG A 109 -4.85 -4.11 -22.11
C ARG A 109 -6.34 -4.16 -21.79
N ALA A 110 -6.73 -3.90 -20.55
CA ALA A 110 -8.11 -3.95 -20.11
C ALA A 110 -8.95 -2.77 -20.62
N THR A 111 -8.35 -1.59 -20.80
CA THR A 111 -9.05 -0.35 -21.15
C THR A 111 -8.77 0.15 -22.57
N GLY A 112 -7.91 -0.55 -23.34
CA GLY A 112 -7.46 -0.09 -24.65
C GLY A 112 -6.57 1.16 -24.62
N GLY A 113 -5.94 1.46 -23.47
CA GLY A 113 -5.14 2.67 -23.27
C GLY A 113 -3.66 2.52 -23.63
N ASP A 114 -2.92 3.63 -23.59
CA ASP A 114 -1.46 3.63 -23.76
C ASP A 114 -0.73 3.30 -22.44
N VAL A 115 0.27 2.42 -22.50
CA VAL A 115 0.99 1.94 -21.32
C VAL A 115 1.83 3.05 -20.69
N GLU A 116 2.46 3.92 -21.48
CA GLU A 116 3.30 4.99 -20.95
C GLU A 116 2.46 6.07 -20.27
N ALA A 117 1.36 6.48 -20.89
CA ALA A 117 0.42 7.43 -20.33
C ALA A 117 -0.16 6.93 -18.99
N ILE A 118 -0.64 5.69 -18.93
CA ILE A 118 -1.17 5.10 -17.70
C ILE A 118 -0.06 4.98 -16.65
N ASN A 119 1.14 4.54 -17.02
CA ASN A 119 2.24 4.44 -16.08
C ASN A 119 2.64 5.81 -15.50
N ALA A 120 2.69 6.86 -16.32
CA ALA A 120 2.96 8.22 -15.87
C ALA A 120 1.86 8.72 -14.92
N GLU A 121 0.59 8.44 -15.24
CA GLU A 121 -0.55 8.78 -14.39
C GLU A 121 -0.47 8.09 -13.02
N LEU A 122 -0.21 6.78 -12.98
CA LEU A 122 -0.05 6.04 -11.72
C LEU A 122 1.11 6.60 -10.88
N LEU A 123 2.22 6.98 -11.53
CA LEU A 123 3.39 7.55 -10.86
C LEU A 123 3.16 8.96 -10.31
N ALA A 124 2.16 9.68 -10.80
CA ALA A 124 1.75 10.98 -10.30
C ALA A 124 0.69 10.90 -9.18
N ASN A 125 0.14 9.71 -8.91
CA ASN A 125 -1.02 9.51 -8.04
C ASN A 125 -0.76 8.50 -6.92
N ASN A 126 0.34 8.67 -6.20
CA ASN A 126 0.63 7.91 -4.99
C ASN A 126 -0.09 8.46 -3.74
N VAL A 127 -0.19 7.62 -2.71
CA VAL A 127 -0.69 8.01 -1.39
C VAL A 127 0.26 9.00 -0.69
N SER A 128 -0.24 9.71 0.32
CA SER A 128 0.51 10.62 1.19
C SER A 128 1.72 9.93 1.84
N ASN A 129 2.76 10.72 2.17
CA ASN A 129 4.00 10.27 2.82
C ASN A 129 4.62 9.00 2.18
N SER A 130 4.60 8.92 0.84
CA SER A 130 5.09 7.76 0.11
C SER A 130 6.07 8.14 -1.00
N ARG A 131 6.88 7.17 -1.42
CA ARG A 131 7.75 7.30 -2.60
C ARG A 131 7.74 6.06 -3.46
N PHE A 132 7.87 6.26 -4.77
CA PHE A 132 8.18 5.17 -5.68
C PHE A 132 9.66 4.77 -5.53
N VAL A 133 9.88 3.50 -5.25
CA VAL A 133 11.21 2.87 -5.23
C VAL A 133 11.43 2.07 -6.50
N PRO A 134 12.68 1.91 -6.99
CA PRO A 134 12.94 1.18 -8.24
C PRO A 134 12.32 -0.24 -8.26
N ALA A 135 12.43 -0.95 -7.14
CA ALA A 135 11.69 -2.18 -6.87
C ALA A 135 11.50 -2.36 -5.35
N GLY A 136 10.35 -2.88 -4.92
CA GLY A 136 10.05 -3.09 -3.49
C GLY A 136 11.01 -4.08 -2.82
N VAL A 137 11.52 -5.07 -3.54
CA VAL A 137 12.54 -6.00 -3.03
C VAL A 137 13.89 -5.31 -2.79
N VAL A 138 14.27 -4.36 -3.65
CA VAL A 138 15.50 -3.55 -3.45
C VAL A 138 15.35 -2.64 -2.24
N ALA A 139 14.17 -2.04 -2.05
CA ALA A 139 13.89 -1.26 -0.85
C ALA A 139 13.99 -2.12 0.41
N ALA A 140 13.43 -3.34 0.40
CA ALA A 140 13.54 -4.26 1.52
C ALA A 140 15.01 -4.63 1.84
N THR A 141 15.79 -5.06 0.85
CA THR A 141 17.19 -5.45 1.07
C THR A 141 18.03 -4.28 1.57
N ARG A 142 17.83 -3.08 1.00
CA ARG A 142 18.55 -1.87 1.45
C ARG A 142 18.13 -1.46 2.85
N SER A 143 16.85 -1.52 3.20
CA SER A 143 16.40 -1.23 4.57
C SER A 143 17.02 -2.21 5.58
N GLN A 144 17.18 -3.48 5.23
CA GLN A 144 17.83 -4.46 6.11
C GLN A 144 19.31 -4.12 6.38
N GLU A 145 20.02 -3.52 5.43
CA GLU A 145 21.40 -3.01 5.65
C GLU A 145 21.46 -1.91 6.72
N TYR A 146 20.34 -1.22 6.99
CA TYR A 146 20.19 -0.22 8.07
C TYR A 146 19.50 -0.79 9.32
N GLY A 147 19.44 -2.11 9.47
CA GLY A 147 18.90 -2.76 10.67
C GLY A 147 17.38 -2.96 10.69
N TYR A 148 16.67 -2.72 9.59
CA TYR A 148 15.25 -3.02 9.52
C TYR A 148 14.99 -4.52 9.41
N SER A 149 13.99 -5.02 10.13
CA SER A 149 13.48 -6.38 9.95
C SER A 149 12.37 -6.44 8.90
N LEU A 150 12.30 -7.54 8.14
CA LEU A 150 11.22 -7.77 7.18
C LEU A 150 10.04 -8.49 7.86
N LEU A 151 8.88 -7.83 7.87
CA LEU A 151 7.60 -8.46 8.13
C LEU A 151 6.81 -8.54 6.83
N TYR A 152 6.15 -9.68 6.59
CA TYR A 152 5.26 -9.85 5.45
C TYR A 152 3.96 -10.54 5.88
N SER A 153 2.86 -10.15 5.27
CA SER A 153 1.63 -10.93 5.27
C SER A 153 1.62 -11.76 3.99
N ALA A 154 1.28 -13.03 4.13
CA ALA A 154 0.92 -13.89 2.99
C ALA A 154 -0.40 -13.41 2.37
#